data_AF-A0A2R5FCZ0-F1
#
_entry.id   AF-A0A2R5FCZ0-F1
#
_cell.length_a   1.000
_cell.length_b   1.000
_cell.length_c   1.000
_cell.angle_alpha   90.00
_cell.angle_beta   90.00
_cell.angle_gamma   90.00
#
_symmetry.space_group_name_H-M   'P 1'
#
loop_
_entity.id
_entity.type
_entity.pdbx_description
1 polymer ?
#
loop_
_entity_poly.entity_id
_entity_poly.type
_entity_poly.pdbx_seq_one_letter_code
_entity_poly.pdbx_strand_id
1 'polypeptide(L)'
;MFVFTVNDISKLSKALHSRLQPIDFTHTHANTEVMERMHVRAKDILTAEGVQMEDEVLRTIIRESYPDMRAVLKRLEVESIISS
;
A
#
# COMPACT_ATOMS: atom_id res chain seq x y z
N MET A 1 2.46 -17.34 -20.51
CA MET A 1 2.98 -16.17 -19.78
C MET A 1 3.09 -16.54 -18.32
N PHE A 2 4.26 -16.43 -17.70
CA PHE A 2 4.45 -16.74 -16.28
C PHE A 2 4.74 -15.44 -15.51
N VAL A 3 4.11 -15.26 -14.36
CA VAL A 3 4.34 -14.14 -13.44
C VAL A 3 4.72 -14.73 -12.09
N PHE A 4 5.85 -14.29 -11.55
CA PHE A 4 6.36 -14.72 -10.24
C PHE A 4 6.40 -13.51 -9.31
N THR A 5 5.93 -13.68 -8.08
CA THR A 5 6.01 -12.68 -7.02
C THR A 5 6.96 -13.17 -5.94
N VAL A 6 7.96 -12.36 -5.59
CA VAL A 6 8.91 -12.65 -4.51
C VAL A 6 9.16 -11.40 -3.70
N ASN A 7 9.33 -11.55 -2.39
CA ASN A 7 9.69 -10.44 -1.50
C ASN A 7 11.20 -10.14 -1.53
N ASP A 8 12.01 -11.15 -1.87
CA ASP A 8 13.47 -11.06 -1.93
C ASP A 8 13.96 -11.74 -3.19
N ILE A 9 14.41 -10.93 -4.16
CA ILE A 9 14.85 -11.41 -5.46
C ILE A 9 16.14 -12.25 -5.35
N SER A 10 16.96 -12.05 -4.32
CA SER A 10 18.24 -12.76 -4.16
C SER A 10 18.07 -14.26 -3.91
N LYS A 11 16.88 -14.67 -3.48
CA LYS A 11 16.52 -16.08 -3.23
C LYS A 11 16.12 -16.84 -4.50
N LEU A 12 15.97 -16.15 -5.64
CA LEU A 12 15.68 -16.80 -6.92
C LEU A 12 16.96 -17.41 -7.53
N SER A 13 16.79 -18.50 -8.28
CA SER A 13 17.92 -19.12 -8.98
C SER A 13 18.39 -18.24 -10.14
N LYS A 14 19.70 -18.21 -10.41
CA LYS A 14 20.28 -17.47 -11.56
C LYS A 14 19.62 -17.83 -12.90
N ALA A 15 19.18 -19.07 -13.05
CA ALA A 15 18.46 -19.55 -14.22
C ALA A 15 17.11 -18.85 -14.42
N LEU A 16 16.40 -18.52 -13.34
CA LEU A 16 15.15 -17.75 -13.42
C LEU A 16 15.43 -16.27 -13.70
N HIS A 17 16.44 -15.68 -13.04
CA HIS A 17 16.83 -14.30 -13.28
C HIS A 17 17.15 -13.99 -14.75
N SER A 18 17.77 -14.92 -15.47
CA SER A 18 18.12 -14.70 -16.88
C SER A 18 16.94 -14.79 -17.85
N ARG A 19 15.79 -15.30 -17.40
CA ARG A 19 14.61 -15.57 -18.24
C ARG A 19 13.41 -14.68 -17.90
N LEU A 20 13.50 -13.91 -16.82
CA LEU A 20 12.42 -13.08 -16.31
C LEU A 20 12.85 -11.61 -16.33
N GLN A 21 11.92 -10.72 -16.68
CA GLN A 21 12.11 -9.29 -16.53
C GLN A 21 11.75 -8.90 -15.10
N PRO A 22 12.69 -8.41 -14.28
CA PRO A 22 12.37 -7.98 -12.92
C PRO A 22 11.57 -6.67 -12.96
N ILE A 23 10.50 -6.62 -12.18
CA ILE A 23 9.77 -5.38 -11.86
C ILE A 23 9.96 -5.17 -10.36
N ASP A 24 10.67 -4.10 -10.00
CA ASP A 24 10.97 -3.78 -8.61
C ASP A 24 9.88 -2.88 -8.02
N PHE A 25 9.27 -3.35 -6.92
CA PHE A 25 8.26 -2.61 -6.17
C PHE A 25 8.84 -1.99 -4.89
N THR A 26 10.16 -2.03 -4.69
CA THR A 26 10.82 -1.39 -3.56
C THR A 26 10.63 0.12 -3.66
N HIS A 27 10.17 0.73 -2.57
CA HIS A 27 9.97 2.18 -2.48
C HIS A 27 10.98 2.74 -1.48
N THR A 28 12.09 3.28 -1.98
CA THR A 28 13.16 3.86 -1.17
C THR A 28 12.84 5.26 -0.65
N HIS A 29 11.87 5.93 -1.27
CA HIS A 29 11.45 7.29 -0.91
C HIS A 29 9.93 7.41 -0.85
N ALA A 30 9.47 8.38 -0.06
CA ALA A 30 8.08 8.79 -0.01
C ALA A 30 7.64 9.24 -1.42
N ASN A 31 6.72 8.50 -2.04
CA ASN A 31 6.16 8.85 -3.34
C ASN A 31 4.82 9.56 -3.12
N THR A 32 4.85 10.89 -3.16
CA THR A 32 3.68 11.73 -2.90
C THR A 32 2.52 11.43 -3.84
N GLU A 33 2.79 11.11 -5.10
CA GLU A 33 1.74 10.77 -6.09
C GLU A 33 1.06 9.45 -5.74
N VAL A 34 1.81 8.45 -5.28
CA VAL A 34 1.24 7.17 -4.82
C VAL A 34 0.45 7.35 -3.53
N MET A 35 0.97 8.14 -2.58
CA MET A 35 0.26 8.43 -1.33
C MET A 35 -1.04 9.21 -1.58
N GLU A 36 -1.06 10.17 -2.50
CA GLU A 36 -2.28 10.92 -2.86
C GLU A 36 -3.30 10.02 -3.54
N ARG A 37 -2.87 9.11 -4.44
CA ARG A 37 -3.75 8.08 -5.00
C ARG A 37 -4.33 7.16 -3.93
N MET A 38 -3.52 6.80 -2.93
CA MET A 38 -4.00 6.00 -1.79
C MET A 38 -4.99 6.79 -0.93
N HIS A 39 -4.81 8.11 -0.78
CA HIS A 39 -5.73 8.98 -0.07
C HIS A 39 -7.11 9.03 -0.73
N VAL A 40 -7.15 9.26 -2.05
CA VAL A 40 -8.41 9.20 -2.83
C VAL A 40 -9.06 7.82 -2.69
N ARG A 41 -8.30 6.74 -2.88
CA ARG A 41 -8.82 5.37 -2.74
C ARG A 41 -9.36 5.08 -1.35
N ALA A 42 -8.70 5.55 -0.29
CA ALA A 42 -9.15 5.34 1.07
C ALA A 42 -10.46 6.10 1.36
N LYS A 43 -10.62 7.32 0.84
CA LYS A 43 -11.91 8.03 0.93
C LYS A 43 -13.05 7.27 0.25
N ASP A 44 -12.81 6.71 -0.93
CA ASP A 44 -13.82 5.93 -1.65
C ASP A 44 -14.25 4.71 -0.82
N ILE A 45 -13.29 4.01 -0.20
CA ILE A 45 -13.55 2.87 0.68
C ILE A 45 -14.36 3.31 1.91
N LEU A 46 -13.92 4.34 2.62
CA LEU A 46 -14.62 4.83 3.81
C LEU A 46 -16.04 5.31 3.49
N THR A 47 -16.23 5.96 2.36
CA THR A 47 -17.56 6.40 1.88
C THR A 47 -18.46 5.21 1.60
N ALA A 48 -17.94 4.14 0.97
CA ALA A 48 -18.69 2.92 0.71
C ALA A 48 -19.09 2.18 1.99
N GLU A 49 -18.24 2.24 3.03
CA GLU A 49 -18.50 1.67 4.36
C GLU A 49 -19.34 2.58 5.28
N GLY A 50 -19.68 3.80 4.84
CA GLY A 50 -20.44 4.77 5.63
C GLY A 50 -19.65 5.39 6.80
N VAL A 51 -18.32 5.29 6.80
CA VAL A 51 -17.44 5.82 7.84
C VAL A 51 -17.01 7.25 7.50
N GLN A 52 -17.17 8.16 8.45
CA GLN A 52 -16.67 9.54 8.33
C GLN A 52 -15.31 9.64 9.03
N MET A 53 -14.30 10.15 8.32
CA MET A 53 -12.96 10.36 8.85
C MET A 53 -12.39 11.68 8.33
N GLU A 54 -11.67 12.40 9.18
CA GLU A 54 -11.05 13.66 8.80
C GLU A 54 -9.85 13.45 7.85
N ASP A 55 -9.74 14.33 6.85
CA ASP A 55 -8.69 14.30 5.83
C ASP A 55 -7.28 14.31 6.42
N GLU A 56 -7.05 15.06 7.50
CA GLU A 56 -5.76 15.17 8.16
C GLU A 56 -5.35 13.86 8.84
N VAL A 57 -6.29 13.21 9.51
CA VAL A 57 -6.10 11.89 10.12
C VAL A 57 -5.76 10.86 9.05
N LEU A 58 -6.51 10.86 7.94
CA LEU A 58 -6.27 9.94 6.83
C LEU A 58 -4.89 10.14 6.19
N ARG A 59 -4.45 11.39 5.96
CA ARG A 59 -3.10 11.68 5.44
C ARG A 59 -2.01 11.24 6.41
N THR A 60 -2.23 11.41 7.71
CA THR A 60 -1.29 10.99 8.75
C THR A 60 -1.14 9.48 8.76
N ILE A 61 -2.26 8.73 8.70
CA ILE A 61 -2.25 7.27 8.65
C ILE A 61 -1.45 6.76 7.44
N ILE A 62 -1.71 7.34 6.26
CA ILE A 62 -1.02 6.97 5.02
C ILE A 62 0.47 7.22 5.11
N ARG A 63 0.88 8.39 5.60
CA ARG A 63 2.30 8.76 5.71
C ARG A 63 3.07 7.84 6.65
N GLU A 64 2.48 7.47 7.78
CA GLU A 64 3.12 6.61 8.78
C GLU A 64 3.17 5.13 8.37
N SER A 65 2.24 4.67 7.53
CA SER A 65 2.16 3.26 7.10
C SER A 65 2.76 3.00 5.72
N TYR A 66 3.09 4.05 4.96
CA TYR A 66 3.82 3.93 3.70
C TYR A 66 5.22 3.31 3.93
N PRO A 67 5.69 2.41 3.05
CA PRO A 67 5.15 2.03 1.75
C PRO A 67 4.12 0.89 1.75
N ASP A 68 3.73 0.37 2.91
CA ASP A 68 2.83 -0.78 2.99
C ASP A 68 1.35 -0.36 2.94
N MET A 69 0.76 -0.48 1.75
CA MET A 69 -0.66 -0.16 1.52
C MET A 69 -1.62 -1.07 2.29
N ARG A 70 -1.20 -2.30 2.62
CA ARG A 70 -2.01 -3.19 3.47
C ARG A 70 -1.98 -2.70 4.92
N ALA A 71 -0.83 -2.23 5.40
CA ALA A 71 -0.73 -1.63 6.73
C ALA A 71 -1.60 -0.36 6.85
N VAL A 72 -1.67 0.46 5.80
CA VAL A 72 -2.60 1.61 5.71
C VAL A 72 -4.05 1.15 5.95
N LEU A 73 -4.54 0.19 5.16
CA LEU A 73 -5.92 -0.28 5.27
C LEU A 73 -6.21 -0.90 6.64
N LYS A 74 -5.28 -1.69 7.17
CA LYS A 74 -5.41 -2.28 8.51
C LYS A 74 -5.56 -1.21 9.58
N ARG A 75 -4.80 -0.11 9.49
CA ARG A 75 -4.93 1.00 10.43
C ARG A 75 -6.27 1.72 10.28
N LEU A 76 -6.74 1.95 9.05
CA LEU A 76 -8.06 2.54 8.82
C LEU A 76 -9.19 1.73 9.44
N GLU A 77 -9.12 0.39 9.33
CA GLU A 77 -10.09 -0.52 9.95
C GLU A 77 -10.06 -0.44 11.49
N VAL A 78 -8.88 -0.36 12.10
CA VAL A 78 -8.77 -0.23 13.57
C VAL A 78 -9.33 1.11 14.04
N GLU A 79 -8.97 2.21 13.38
CA GLU A 79 -9.45 3.55 13.75
C GLU A 79 -10.96 3.72 13.52
N SER A 80 -11.53 3.06 12.49
CA SER A 80 -12.98 3.09 12.25
C SER A 80 -13.77 2.32 13.32
N ILE A 81 -13.25 1.20 13.81
CA ILE A 81 -13.86 0.44 14.91
C ILE A 81 -13.83 1.24 16.22
N ILE A 82 -12.74 1.98 16.48
CA ILE A 82 -12.61 2.78 17.72
C ILE A 82 -13.55 3.98 17.75
N SER A 83 -13.89 4.54 16.58
CA SER A 83 -14.82 5.68 16.45
C SER A 83 -16.31 5.29 16.32
N SER A 84 -16.63 3.98 16.33
CA SER A 84 -17.99 3.44 16.24
C SER A 84 -18.58 3.11 17.62
#